data_AF-A0A840D765-F1
#
_entry.id   AF-A0A840D765-F1
#
_cell.length_a   1.000
_cell.length_b   1.000
_cell.length_c   1.000
_cell.angle_alpha   90.00
_cell.angle_beta   90.00
_cell.angle_gamma   90.00
#
_symmetry.space_group_name_H-M   'P 1'
#
loop_
_entity.id
_entity.type
_entity.pdbx_description
1 polymer ?
#
loop_
_entity_poly.entity_id
_entity_poly.type
_entity_poly.pdbx_seq_one_letter_code
_entity_poly.pdbx_strand_id
1 'polypeptide(L)' 'MRKEMYQIIKEAVEALPNPGLFLFRSWTVNVDDGEGNIITVNFVKIANVWHFTTLNDEGQK' A
#
# COMPACT_ATOMS: atom_id res chain seq x y z
N MET A 1 0.37 -19.34 2.15
CA MET A 1 1.54 -19.26 1.25
C MET A 1 1.89 -17.80 1.17
N ARG A 2 3.14 -17.43 1.48
CA ARG A 2 3.54 -16.03 1.48
C ARG A 2 3.38 -15.40 0.09
N LYS A 3 2.74 -14.24 0.04
CA LYS A 3 2.65 -13.39 -1.15
C LYS A 3 4.01 -12.76 -1.43
N GLU A 4 4.34 -12.62 -2.70
CA GLU A 4 5.46 -11.78 -3.12
C GLU A 4 5.09 -10.30 -3.04
N MET A 5 6.10 -9.43 -2.89
CA MET A 5 5.89 -7.98 -2.76
C MET A 5 5.09 -7.38 -3.93
N TYR A 6 5.30 -7.87 -5.16
CA TYR A 6 4.51 -7.45 -6.32
C TYR A 6 3.01 -7.72 -6.16
N GLN A 7 2.63 -8.87 -5.59
CA GLN A 7 1.22 -9.22 -5.37
C GLN A 7 0.58 -8.33 -4.31
N ILE A 8 1.33 -8.02 -3.24
CA ILE A 8 0.92 -7.09 -2.19
C ILE A 8 0.69 -5.68 -2.74
N ILE A 9 1.63 -5.18 -3.55
CA ILE A 9 1.50 -3.86 -4.19
C ILE A 9 0.29 -3.85 -5.13
N LYS A 10 0.07 -4.92 -5.91
CA LYS A 10 -1.08 -5.02 -6.81
C LYS A 10 -2.40 -4.92 -6.04
N GLU A 11 -2.56 -5.68 -4.97
CA GLU A 11 -3.75 -5.63 -4.11
C GLU A 11 -3.93 -4.24 -3.47
N ALA A 12 -2.85 -3.61 -3.02
CA ALA A 12 -2.90 -2.27 -2.48
C ALA A 12 -3.33 -1.21 -3.52
N VAL A 13 -2.88 -1.34 -4.77
CA VAL A 13 -3.26 -0.46 -5.88
C VAL A 13 -4.73 -0.60 -6.25
N GLU A 14 -5.31 -1.79 -6.15
CA GLU A 14 -6.75 -2.03 -6.41
C GLU A 14 -7.65 -1.28 -5.41
N ALA A 15 -7.14 -0.96 -4.23
CA ALA A 15 -7.84 -0.17 -3.21
C ALA A 15 -7.66 1.35 -3.36
N LEU A 16 -6.94 1.84 -4.38
CA LEU A 16 -6.67 3.27 -4.53
C LEU A 16 -7.90 4.02 -5.08
N PRO A 17 -8.29 5.15 -4.45
CA PRO A 17 -9.26 6.03 -5.03
C PRO A 17 -8.68 6.74 -6.27
N ASN A 18 -9.56 7.26 -7.13
CA ASN A 18 -9.14 8.08 -8.27
C ASN A 18 -8.35 9.30 -7.76
N PRO A 19 -7.09 9.47 -8.16
CA PRO A 19 -6.24 10.53 -7.62
C PRO A 19 -6.75 11.94 -7.97
N GLY A 20 -7.39 12.12 -9.12
CA GLY A 20 -7.95 13.41 -9.56
C GLY A 20 -9.19 13.84 -8.77
N LEU A 21 -9.89 12.90 -8.13
CA LEU A 21 -11.09 13.17 -7.30
C LEU A 21 -10.80 13.08 -5.80
N PHE A 22 -9.71 12.44 -5.42
CA PHE A 22 -9.34 12.25 -4.02
C PHE A 22 -8.72 13.52 -3.43
N LEU A 23 -9.32 14.09 -2.39
CA LEU A 23 -8.90 15.40 -1.87
C LEU A 23 -7.61 15.37 -1.05
N PHE A 24 -7.29 14.23 -0.43
CA PHE A 24 -6.14 14.13 0.47
C PHE A 24 -4.85 13.81 -0.28
N ARG A 25 -3.72 14.14 0.38
CA ARG A 25 -2.38 13.94 -0.19
C ARG A 25 -1.88 12.49 -0.05
N SER A 26 -2.36 11.75 0.94
CA SER A 26 -1.87 10.40 1.23
C SER A 26 -3.02 9.43 1.47
N TRP A 27 -2.75 8.16 1.18
CA TRP A 27 -3.65 7.04 1.43
C TRP A 27 -2.81 5.84 1.86
N THR A 28 -3.27 5.06 2.82
CA THR A 28 -2.54 3.92 3.34
C THR A 28 -3.40 2.68 3.21
N VAL A 29 -2.81 1.58 2.72
CA VAL A 29 -3.47 0.29 2.58
C VAL A 29 -2.68 -0.76 3.33
N ASN A 30 -3.38 -1.54 4.15
CA ASN A 30 -2.81 -2.67 4.88
C ASN A 30 -3.17 -3.96 4.15
N VAL A 31 -2.17 -4.78 3.85
CA VAL A 31 -2.34 -6.03 3.10
C VAL A 31 -1.74 -7.17 3.90
N ASP A 32 -2.48 -8.27 4.03
CA ASP A 32 -1.99 -9.52 4.63
C ASP A 32 -1.06 -10.24 3.65
N ASP A 33 0.13 -10.63 4.11
CA ASP A 33 1.15 -11.31 3.30
C ASP A 33 0.89 -12.80 3.09
N GLY A 34 -0.23 -13.35 3.57
CA GLY A 34 -0.59 -14.76 3.47
C GLY A 34 0.02 -15.66 4.56
N GLU A 35 0.76 -15.08 5.50
CA GLU A 35 1.31 -15.74 6.70
C GLU A 35 0.86 -15.06 8.01
N GLY A 36 -0.07 -14.09 7.93
CA GLY A 36 -0.57 -13.34 9.07
C GLY A 36 0.26 -12.11 9.43
N ASN A 37 1.25 -11.73 8.61
CA ASN A 37 1.91 -10.43 8.75
C ASN A 37 1.15 -9.38 7.94
N ILE A 38 1.03 -8.18 8.51
CA ILE A 38 0.45 -7.03 7.80
C ILE A 38 1.57 -6.19 7.20
N ILE A 39 1.50 -5.97 5.90
CA ILE A 39 2.37 -5.05 5.18
C ILE A 39 1.58 -3.77 4.89
N THR A 40 2.14 -2.65 5.33
CA THR A 40 1.55 -1.33 5.13
C THR A 40 2.12 -0.72 3.86
N VAL A 41 1.27 -0.39 2.90
CA VAL A 41 1.65 0.34 1.68
C VAL A 41 1.15 1.77 1.80
N ASN A 42 2.09 2.70 1.92
CA ASN A 42 1.79 4.13 1.97
C ASN A 42 1.85 4.71 0.57
N PHE A 43 0.77 5.39 0.17
CA PHE A 43 0.67 6.09 -1.09
C PHE A 43 0.66 7.60 -0.88
N VAL A 44 1.40 8.32 -1.71
CA VAL A 44 1.45 9.77 -1.76
C VAL A 44 1.05 10.22 -3.16
N LYS A 45 0.09 11.13 -3.21
CA LYS A 45 -0.38 11.76 -4.43
C LYS A 45 0.52 12.95 -4.80
N ILE A 46 1.09 12.92 -6.00
CA ILE A 46 1.87 14.01 -6.59
C ILE A 46 1.35 14.25 -8.00
N ALA A 47 0.89 15.46 -8.31
CA ALA A 47 0.33 15.80 -9.63
C ALA A 47 -0.74 14.80 -10.15
N ASN A 48 -1.64 14.36 -9.27
CA ASN A 48 -2.68 13.34 -9.55
C ASN A 48 -2.13 11.96 -9.97
N VAL A 49 -0.90 11.64 -9.59
CA VAL A 49 -0.29 10.31 -9.74
C VAL A 49 0.00 9.76 -8.34
N TRP A 50 -0.26 8.47 -8.15
CA TRP A 50 0.07 7.76 -6.91
C TRP A 50 1.51 7.24 -6.96
N HIS A 51 2.29 7.60 -5.93
CA HIS A 51 3.61 7.03 -5.63
C HIS A 51 3.50 6.23 -4.35
N PHE A 52 4.30 5.18 -4.18
CA PHE A 52 4.20 4.34 -3.00
C PHE A 52 5.54 3.99 -2.35
N THR A 53 5.47 3.67 -1.08
CA THR A 53 6.54 3.06 -0.27
C THR A 53 5.92 1.96 0.57
N THR A 54 6.59 0.82 0.69
CA THR A 54 6.16 -0.27 1.57
C THR A 54 6.87 -0.18 2.91
N LEU A 55 6.15 -0.41 3.99
CA LEU A 55 6.67 -0.63 5.33
C LEU A 55 6.27 -2.04 5.73
N ASN A 56 7.25 -2.87 6.07
CA ASN A 56 6.98 -4.11 6.78
C ASN A 56 6.80 -3.77 8.26
N ASP A 57 5.76 -4.31 8.89
CA ASP A 57 5.67 -4.32 10.34
C ASP A 57 6.55 -5.46 10.88
N GLU A 58 7.82 -5.48 10.47
CA GLU A 58 8.83 -6.23 11.19
C GLU A 58 9.09 -5.43 12.45
N GLY A 59 8.22 -5.62 13.46
CA GLY A 59 8.36 -5.02 14.77
C GLY A 59 9.82 -5.05 15.16
N GLN A 60 10.43 -3.86 15.28
CA GLN A 60 11.82 -3.71 15.67
C GLN A 60 12.02 -4.54 16.94
N LYS A 61 12.75 -5.66 16.80
CA LYS A 61 13.25 -6.44 17.94
C LYS A 61 14.33 -5.65 18.66
#